data_AF-A0AAV0PAZ5-F1
#
_entry.id   AF-A0AAV0PAZ5-F1
#
_cell.length_a   1.000
_cell.length_b   1.000
_cell.length_c   1.000
_cell.angle_alpha   90.00
_cell.angle_beta   90.00
_cell.angle_gamma   90.00
#
_symmetry.space_group_name_H-M   'P 1'
#
loop_
_entity.id
_entity.type
_entity.pdbx_description
1 polymer ?
#
loop_
_entity_poly.entity_id
_entity_poly.type
_entity_poly.pdbx_seq_one_letter_code
_entity_poly.pdbx_strand_id
1 'polypeptide(L)'
;MSVFRIPDGIIDDIHSLMANYWWGQKGTERRIHWRKWENLCRPKEDGGMGFRDLKIFNKAMLAKQLWNIHIRPTSLVARLLKAKYHPRTSILEAKLGWRPSYVWRSLMGALDLLNFGSRWRIGSGEEVRI
;
A
#
# COMPACT_ATOMS: atom_id res chain seq x y z
N MET A 1 -7.50 -3.58 -4.68
CA MET A 1 -6.69 -2.49 -4.10
C MET A 1 -6.23 -2.73 -2.66
N SER A 2 -6.99 -3.38 -1.77
CA SER A 2 -6.63 -3.44 -0.34
C SER A 2 -5.84 -4.68 0.10
N VAL A 3 -5.94 -5.80 -0.62
CA VAL A 3 -5.36 -7.09 -0.20
C VAL A 3 -4.22 -7.56 -1.12
N PHE A 4 -4.20 -7.07 -2.36
CA PHE A 4 -3.21 -7.43 -3.37
C PHE A 4 -2.45 -6.20 -3.85
N ARG A 5 -1.16 -6.39 -4.12
CA ARG A 5 -0.36 -5.41 -4.84
C ARG A 5 -0.70 -5.53 -6.31
N ILE A 6 -1.30 -4.50 -6.89
CA ILE A 6 -1.68 -4.53 -8.30
C ILE A 6 -0.39 -4.40 -9.14
N PRO A 7 -0.24 -5.16 -10.23
CA PRO A 7 0.87 -4.96 -11.16
C PRO A 7 0.96 -3.52 -11.65
N ASP A 8 2.17 -2.95 -11.67
CA ASP A 8 2.36 -1.54 -11.98
C ASP A 8 1.86 -1.19 -13.39
N GLY A 9 2.03 -2.10 -14.37
CA GLY A 9 1.51 -1.90 -15.73
C GLY A 9 -0.01 -1.72 -15.81
N ILE A 10 -0.79 -2.47 -15.02
CA ILE A 10 -2.24 -2.29 -14.96
C ILE A 10 -2.58 -0.92 -14.35
N ILE A 11 -1.81 -0.48 -13.35
CA ILE A 11 -1.99 0.86 -12.79
C ILE A 11 -1.63 1.93 -13.81
N ASP A 12 -0.58 1.73 -14.60
CA ASP A 12 -0.14 2.66 -15.65
C ASP A 12 -1.19 2.78 -16.77
N ASP A 13 -1.85 1.66 -17.12
CA ASP A 13 -2.99 1.67 -18.04
C ASP A 13 -4.17 2.48 -17.47
N ILE A 14 -4.48 2.30 -16.18
CA ILE A 14 -5.53 3.07 -15.50
C ILE A 14 -5.15 4.56 -15.44
N HIS A 15 -3.91 4.90 -15.09
CA HIS A 15 -3.40 6.27 -15.11
C HIS A 15 -3.51 6.90 -16.50
N SER A 16 -3.22 6.14 -17.55
CA SER A 16 -3.38 6.57 -18.93
C SER A 16 -4.85 6.86 -19.27
N LEU A 17 -5.77 5.99 -18.87
CA LEU A 17 -7.22 6.21 -19.05
C LEU A 17 -7.70 7.46 -18.29
N MET A 18 -7.23 7.65 -17.06
CA MET A 18 -7.55 8.84 -16.27
C MET A 18 -6.99 10.12 -16.90
N ALA A 19 -5.77 10.08 -17.43
CA ALA A 19 -5.15 11.21 -18.14
C ALA A 19 -5.90 11.55 -19.44
N ASN A 20 -6.25 10.54 -20.24
CA ASN A 20 -7.03 10.71 -21.46
C ASN A 20 -8.38 11.36 -21.15
N TYR A 21 -9.07 10.87 -20.13
CA TYR A 21 -10.33 11.48 -19.66
C TYR A 21 -10.13 12.93 -19.23
N TRP A 22 -9.12 13.20 -18.40
CA TRP A 22 -8.82 14.53 -17.88
C TRP A 22 -8.52 15.55 -18.99
N TRP A 23 -7.78 15.14 -20.02
CA TRP A 23 -7.46 15.99 -21.17
C TRP A 23 -8.54 15.98 -22.28
N GLY A 24 -9.70 15.37 -22.01
CA GLY A 24 -10.86 15.39 -22.91
C GLY A 24 -10.67 14.59 -24.19
N GLN A 25 -9.81 13.57 -24.18
CA GLN A 25 -9.62 12.69 -25.33
C GLN A 25 -10.85 11.80 -25.52
N LYS A 26 -11.40 11.81 -26.74
CA LYS A 26 -12.54 10.98 -27.15
C LYS A 26 -12.14 10.12 -28.35
N GLY A 27 -12.41 8.81 -28.27
CA GLY A 27 -12.06 7.87 -29.33
C GLY A 27 -10.56 7.91 -29.68
N THR A 28 -10.26 8.11 -30.96
CA THR A 28 -8.90 8.15 -31.51
C THR A 28 -8.31 9.56 -31.62
N GLU A 29 -8.98 10.59 -31.11
CA GLU A 29 -8.46 11.95 -31.13
C GLU A 29 -7.18 12.06 -30.30
N ARG A 30 -6.15 12.74 -30.83
CA ARG A 30 -4.94 13.03 -30.06
C ARG A 30 -5.08 14.38 -29.36
N ARG A 31 -5.12 14.38 -28.03
CA ARG A 31 -5.09 15.62 -27.22
C ARG A 31 -3.68 15.86 -26.68
N ILE A 32 -3.34 17.13 -26.47
CA ILE A 32 -2.05 17.52 -25.87
C ILE A 32 -2.16 17.33 -24.36
N HIS A 33 -1.30 16.47 -23.80
CA HIS A 33 -1.16 16.33 -22.35
C HIS A 33 -0.17 17.39 -21.86
N TRP A 34 -0.68 18.51 -21.36
CA TRP A 34 0.15 19.65 -20.92
C TRP A 34 1.07 19.33 -19.75
N ARG A 35 0.78 18.26 -19.00
CA ARG A 35 1.58 17.82 -17.87
C ARG A 35 1.49 16.31 -17.70
N LYS A 36 2.60 15.70 -17.28
CA LYS A 36 2.66 14.29 -16.91
C LYS A 36 1.68 13.97 -15.77
N TRP A 37 1.09 12.78 -15.79
CA TRP A 37 0.08 12.37 -14.81
C TRP A 37 0.62 12.39 -13.38
N GLU A 38 1.86 11.93 -13.17
CA GLU A 38 2.53 11.90 -11.86
C GLU A 38 2.68 13.30 -11.25
N ASN A 39 2.84 14.33 -12.09
CA ASN A 39 2.90 15.71 -11.63
C ASN A 39 1.53 16.26 -11.22
N LEU A 40 0.45 15.77 -11.82
CA LEU A 40 -0.91 16.09 -11.38
C LEU A 40 -1.24 15.40 -10.04
N CYS A 41 -0.61 14.25 -9.76
CA CYS A 41 -0.78 13.55 -8.49
C CYS A 41 -0.10 14.22 -7.29
N ARG A 42 0.80 15.18 -7.51
CA ARG A 42 1.44 15.91 -6.41
C ARG A 42 0.42 16.73 -5.61
N PRO A 43 0.67 16.98 -4.32
CA PRO A 43 -0.12 17.92 -3.52
C PRO A 43 -0.26 19.28 -4.21
N LYS A 44 -1.35 20.00 -3.92
CA LYS A 44 -1.58 21.35 -4.49
C LYS A 44 -0.52 22.36 -4.01
N GLU A 45 -0.07 22.21 -2.77
CA GLU A 45 1.03 22.99 -2.18
C GLU A 45 2.36 22.81 -2.93
N ASP A 46 2.60 21.62 -3.50
CA ASP A 46 3.77 21.31 -4.34
C ASP A 46 3.53 21.64 -5.83
N GLY A 47 2.50 22.43 -6.12
CA GLY A 47 2.11 22.82 -7.48
C GLY A 47 1.51 21.67 -8.30
N GLY A 48 1.00 20.60 -7.68
CA GLY A 48 0.20 19.55 -8.33
C GLY A 48 -1.30 19.84 -8.30
N MET A 49 -2.12 18.84 -8.66
CA MET A 49 -3.60 18.94 -8.60
C MET A 49 -4.20 18.15 -7.44
N GLY A 50 -3.38 17.39 -6.71
CA GLY A 50 -3.82 16.51 -5.61
C GLY A 50 -4.51 15.24 -6.10
N PHE A 51 -4.28 14.82 -7.34
CA PHE A 51 -4.79 13.52 -7.81
C PHE A 51 -4.12 12.37 -7.07
N ARG A 52 -4.84 11.26 -6.93
CA ARG A 52 -4.32 10.12 -6.19
C ARG A 52 -3.43 9.27 -7.09
N ASP A 53 -2.15 9.18 -6.75
CA ASP A 53 -1.28 8.15 -7.31
C ASP A 53 -1.77 6.78 -6.80
N LEU A 54 -2.14 5.91 -7.74
CA LEU A 54 -2.73 4.61 -7.44
C LEU A 54 -1.68 3.60 -6.97
N LYS A 55 -0.41 3.74 -7.37
CA LYS A 55 0.70 2.90 -6.90
C LYS A 55 0.93 3.17 -5.42
N ILE A 56 1.07 4.46 -5.08
CA ILE A 56 1.23 4.90 -3.68
C ILE A 56 0.01 4.51 -2.86
N PHE A 57 -1.21 4.74 -3.39
CA PHE A 57 -2.43 4.41 -2.68
C PHE A 57 -2.60 2.91 -2.45
N ASN A 58 -2.29 2.05 -3.42
CA ASN A 58 -2.34 0.61 -3.25
C ASN A 58 -1.36 0.15 -2.17
N LYS A 59 -0.11 0.66 -2.17
CA LYS A 59 0.87 0.37 -1.11
C LYS A 59 0.39 0.82 0.27
N ALA A 60 -0.18 2.03 0.37
CA ALA A 60 -0.74 2.54 1.62
C ALA A 60 -1.92 1.68 2.13
N MET A 61 -2.78 1.20 1.23
CA MET A 61 -3.88 0.31 1.60
C MET A 61 -3.39 -1.05 2.10
N LEU A 62 -2.31 -1.59 1.55
CA LEU A 62 -1.66 -2.80 2.05
C LEU A 62 -1.04 -2.59 3.44
N ALA A 63 -0.34 -1.47 3.64
CA ALA A 63 0.20 -1.08 4.95
C ALA A 63 -0.91 -0.94 6.00
N LYS A 64 -2.06 -0.37 5.64
CA LYS A 64 -3.26 -0.31 6.49
C LYS A 64 -3.76 -1.71 6.89
N GLN A 65 -3.71 -2.68 5.99
CA GLN A 65 -4.08 -4.06 6.35
C GLN A 65 -3.07 -4.72 7.28
N LEU A 66 -1.77 -4.52 7.06
CA LEU A 66 -0.75 -4.98 8.01
C LEU A 66 -0.95 -4.36 9.39
N TRP A 67 -1.24 -3.06 9.46
CA TRP A 67 -1.57 -2.39 10.72
C TRP A 67 -2.78 -3.03 11.39
N ASN A 68 -3.86 -3.28 10.64
CA ASN A 68 -5.04 -3.98 11.16
C ASN A 68 -4.72 -5.36 11.75
N ILE A 69 -3.85 -6.13 11.08
CA ILE A 69 -3.40 -7.44 11.57
C ILE A 69 -2.59 -7.29 12.86
N HIS A 70 -1.77 -6.24 12.96
CA HIS A 70 -0.99 -5.93 14.14
C HIS A 70 -1.87 -5.57 15.35
N ILE A 71 -2.81 -4.64 15.18
CA ILE A 71 -3.64 -4.12 16.27
C ILE A 71 -4.81 -5.06 16.66
N ARG A 72 -5.20 -5.99 15.80
CA ARG A 72 -6.32 -6.93 16.04
C ARG A 72 -5.85 -8.38 15.91
N PRO A 73 -4.98 -8.86 16.81
CA PRO A 73 -4.37 -10.19 16.73
C PRO A 73 -5.39 -11.34 16.89
N THR A 74 -6.55 -11.07 17.49
CA THR A 74 -7.62 -12.05 17.71
C THR A 74 -8.48 -12.30 16.47
N SER A 75 -8.40 -11.43 15.45
CA SER A 75 -9.14 -11.61 14.20
C SER A 75 -8.75 -12.92 13.50
N LEU A 76 -9.70 -13.57 12.83
CA LEU A 76 -9.47 -14.83 12.12
C LEU A 76 -8.29 -14.71 11.13
N VAL A 77 -8.27 -13.61 10.38
CA VAL A 77 -7.22 -13.33 9.39
C VAL A 77 -5.85 -13.18 10.07
N ALA A 78 -5.75 -12.44 11.18
CA ALA A 78 -4.49 -12.29 11.90
C ALA A 78 -4.00 -13.63 12.47
N ARG A 79 -4.89 -14.43 13.07
CA ARG A 79 -4.56 -15.76 13.61
C ARG A 79 -4.08 -16.72 12.51
N LEU A 80 -4.78 -16.75 11.37
CA LEU A 80 -4.43 -17.58 10.22
C LEU A 80 -3.07 -17.19 9.63
N LEU A 81 -2.85 -15.90 9.39
CA LEU A 81 -1.58 -15.40 8.83
C LEU A 81 -0.42 -15.61 9.80
N LYS A 82 -0.64 -15.43 11.11
CA LYS A 82 0.35 -15.74 12.14
C LYS A 82 0.73 -17.21 12.12
N ALA A 83 -0.26 -18.11 12.20
CA ALA A 83 -0.02 -19.56 12.19
C ALA A 83 0.74 -20.01 10.93
N LYS A 84 0.42 -19.43 9.76
CA LYS A 84 1.02 -19.83 8.49
C LYS A 84 2.39 -19.23 8.21
N TYR A 85 2.59 -17.93 8.48
CA TYR A 85 3.75 -17.20 7.96
C TYR A 85 4.70 -16.67 9.04
N HIS A 86 4.21 -16.42 10.25
CA HIS A 86 5.04 -15.87 11.33
C HIS A 86 4.63 -16.41 12.71
N PRO A 87 4.67 -17.74 12.92
CA PRO A 87 4.07 -18.37 14.11
C PRO A 87 4.74 -17.95 15.42
N ARG A 88 6.05 -17.63 15.36
CA ARG A 88 6.88 -17.33 16.54
C ARG A 88 7.27 -15.85 16.65
N THR A 89 6.93 -15.02 15.68
CA THR A 89 7.35 -13.62 15.64
C THR A 89 6.16 -12.68 15.53
N SER A 90 6.40 -11.39 15.77
CA SER A 90 5.42 -10.35 15.46
C SER A 90 5.27 -10.19 13.94
N ILE A 91 4.17 -9.56 13.51
CA ILE A 91 3.98 -9.20 12.09
C ILE A 91 5.04 -8.20 11.60
N LEU A 92 5.56 -7.35 12.48
CA LEU A 92 6.56 -6.33 12.17
C LEU A 92 7.94 -6.95 11.85
N GLU A 93 8.22 -8.12 12.41
CA GLU A 93 9.45 -8.90 12.20
C GLU A 93 9.25 -10.04 11.18
N ALA A 94 8.07 -10.13 10.57
CA ALA A 94 7.76 -11.21 9.66
C ALA A 94 8.61 -11.15 8.40
N LYS A 95 8.99 -12.31 7.88
CA LYS A 95 9.79 -12.46 6.66
C LYS A 95 8.94 -13.03 5.52
N LEU A 96 9.36 -12.78 4.29
CA LEU A 96 8.65 -13.30 3.11
C LEU A 96 8.62 -14.84 3.07
N GLY A 97 9.71 -15.49 3.47
CA GLY A 97 9.85 -16.95 3.42
C GLY A 97 10.00 -17.50 1.99
N TRP A 98 10.04 -18.83 1.87
CA TRP A 98 10.36 -19.53 0.62
C TRP A 98 9.19 -19.64 -0.37
N ARG A 99 7.97 -19.92 0.12
CA ARG A 99 6.75 -20.11 -0.71
C ARG A 99 5.61 -19.22 -0.24
N PRO A 100 5.75 -17.89 -0.36
CA PRO A 100 4.70 -16.96 0.02
C PRO A 100 3.50 -17.09 -0.93
N SER A 101 2.28 -16.99 -0.40
CA SER A 101 1.13 -16.73 -1.27
C SER A 101 1.24 -15.33 -1.88
N TYR A 102 0.51 -15.09 -2.97
CA TYR A 102 0.49 -13.76 -3.59
C TYR A 102 -0.01 -12.67 -2.65
N VAL A 103 -1.01 -12.98 -1.80
CA VAL A 103 -1.46 -12.10 -0.71
C VAL A 103 -0.31 -11.77 0.24
N TRP A 104 0.43 -12.79 0.70
CA TRP A 104 1.53 -12.58 1.64
C TRP A 104 2.64 -11.72 1.02
N ARG A 105 3.03 -12.01 -0.22
CA ARG A 105 4.00 -11.19 -0.96
C ARG A 105 3.52 -9.73 -1.10
N SER A 106 2.23 -9.54 -1.36
CA SER A 106 1.63 -8.21 -1.46
C SER A 106 1.71 -7.43 -0.15
N LEU A 107 1.34 -8.07 0.96
CA LEU A 107 1.42 -7.47 2.29
C LEU A 107 2.85 -7.15 2.68
N MET A 108 3.79 -8.10 2.53
CA MET A 108 5.20 -7.90 2.83
C MET A 108 5.82 -6.74 2.03
N GLY A 109 5.35 -6.51 0.80
CA GLY A 109 5.77 -5.38 -0.02
C GLY A 109 5.37 -3.98 0.50
N ALA A 110 4.61 -3.90 1.59
CA ALA A 110 4.24 -2.66 2.28
C ALA A 110 4.67 -2.65 3.77
N LEU A 111 5.41 -3.68 4.22
CA LEU A 111 5.88 -3.79 5.60
C LEU A 111 6.93 -2.72 5.93
N ASP A 112 7.76 -2.37 4.95
CA ASP A 112 8.73 -1.27 5.03
C ASP A 112 8.04 0.06 5.36
N LEU A 113 6.94 0.36 4.66
CA LEU A 113 6.16 1.58 4.88
C LEU A 113 5.51 1.59 6.26
N LEU A 114 5.02 0.43 6.72
CA LEU A 114 4.47 0.31 8.06
C LEU A 114 5.54 0.55 9.14
N ASN A 115 6.70 -0.08 9.01
CA ASN A 115 7.80 0.08 9.95
C ASN A 115 8.31 1.52 9.98
N PHE A 116 8.41 2.18 8.83
CA PHE A 116 8.78 3.59 8.74
C PHE A 116 7.74 4.52 9.42
N GLY A 117 6.44 4.24 9.22
CA GLY A 117 5.36 5.07 9.77
C GLY A 117 4.97 4.75 11.22
N SER A 118 5.48 3.65 11.79
CA SER A 118 5.16 3.20 13.14
C SER A 118 6.20 3.69 14.13
N ARG A 119 5.76 4.03 15.34
CA ARG A 119 6.64 4.39 16.46
C ARG A 119 6.18 3.71 17.73
N TRP A 120 7.14 3.28 18.54
CA TRP A 120 6.87 2.81 19.88
C TRP A 120 6.49 3.99 20.77
N ARG A 121 5.45 3.80 21.58
CA ARG A 121 5.06 4.75 22.62
C ARG A 121 4.92 3.97 23.92
N ILE A 122 5.80 4.24 24.87
CA ILE A 122 5.77 3.61 26.18
C ILE A 122 4.65 4.27 27.00
N GLY A 123 3.73 3.46 27.51
CA GLY A 123 2.69 3.85 28.46
C GLY A 123 3.16 3.64 29.89
N SER A 124 2.49 2.75 30.64
CA SER A 124 2.86 2.40 32.03
C SER A 124 4.16 1.61 32.14
N GLY A 125 4.63 0.98 31.05
CA GLY A 125 5.86 0.16 31.03
C GLY A 125 5.66 -1.30 31.46
N GLU A 126 4.49 -1.67 31.97
CA GLU A 126 4.20 -3.04 32.47
C GLU A 126 4.28 -4.12 31.38
N GLU A 127 3.97 -3.76 30.13
CA GLU A 127 4.03 -4.68 28.97
C GLU A 127 5.39 -4.65 28.24
N VAL A 128 6.32 -3.81 28.67
CA VAL A 128 7.63 -3.66 28.02
C VAL A 128 8.64 -4.59 28.70
N ARG A 129 9.16 -5.56 27.95
CA ARG A 129 10.28 -6.39 28.39
C ARG A 129 11.59 -5.65 28.15
N ILE A 130 12.32 -5.38 29.22
CA ILE A 130 13.67 -4.77 29.24
C ILE A 130 14.69 -5.87 28.95
#